data_AF-A0A522R7N2-F1
#
_entry.id   AF-A0A522R7N2-F1
#
_cell.length_a   1.000
_cell.length_b   1.000
_cell.length_c   1.000
_cell.angle_alpha   90.00
_cell.angle_beta   90.00
_cell.angle_gamma   90.00
#
_symmetry.space_group_name_H-M   'P 1'
#
loop_
_entity.id
_entity.type
_entity.pdbx_description
1 polymer ?
#
loop_
_entity_poly.entity_id
_entity_poly.type
_entity_poly.pdbx_seq_one_letter_code
_entity_poly.pdbx_strand_id
1 'polypeptide(L)'
;MQILGVTLRRPTFNDLTFAAALGTAVFAVYELAMMALGVHETTRSGLLFFVGTVWGALSNRIGIDLTQSWRAKVLFLIGLGLLVMAPAIFVISAR
;
A
#
# COMPACT_ATOMS: atom_id res chain seq x y z
N MET A 1 -2.39 19.60 4.64
CA MET A 1 -3.13 18.98 5.76
C MET A 1 -2.12 18.49 6.77
N GLN A 2 -2.40 18.45 8.07
CA GLN A 2 -1.44 17.95 9.06
C GLN A 2 -2.11 16.87 9.93
N ILE A 3 -1.51 15.69 10.00
CA ILE A 3 -2.00 14.57 10.81
C ILE A 3 -0.84 14.08 11.66
N LEU A 4 -1.04 13.98 12.99
CA LEU A 4 0.02 13.61 13.94
C LEU A 4 1.30 14.46 13.77
N GLY A 5 1.16 15.74 13.41
CA GLY A 5 2.29 16.63 13.16
C GLY A 5 3.01 16.43 11.82
N VAL A 6 2.60 15.45 11.00
CA VAL A 6 3.15 15.20 9.65
C VAL A 6 2.37 16.02 8.63
N THR A 7 3.08 16.81 7.82
CA THR A 7 2.47 17.62 6.76
C THR A 7 2.15 16.73 5.55
N LEU A 8 0.86 16.52 5.33
CA LEU A 8 0.34 15.74 4.22
C LEU A 8 -0.10 16.63 3.05
N ARG A 9 0.16 16.14 1.84
CA ARG A 9 -0.33 16.67 0.59
C ARG A 9 -1.57 15.90 0.14
N ARG A 10 -2.51 16.58 -0.52
CA ARG A 10 -3.61 15.91 -1.20
C ARG A 10 -3.05 15.08 -2.36
N PRO A 11 -3.41 13.79 -2.49
CA PRO A 11 -3.02 13.00 -3.65
C PRO A 11 -3.65 13.58 -4.91
N THR A 12 -2.87 13.67 -5.98
CA THR A 12 -3.33 14.03 -7.32
C THR A 12 -3.61 12.76 -8.13
N PHE A 13 -4.33 12.90 -9.25
CA PHE A 13 -4.58 11.77 -10.15
C PHE A 13 -3.28 11.10 -10.60
N ASN A 14 -2.25 11.89 -10.95
CA ASN A 14 -0.94 11.38 -11.34
C ASN A 14 -0.26 10.57 -10.23
N ASP A 15 -0.41 10.95 -8.96
CA ASP A 15 0.17 10.18 -7.85
C ASP A 15 -0.51 8.81 -7.72
N LEU A 16 -1.83 8.76 -7.90
CA LEU A 16 -2.61 7.52 -7.86
C LEU A 16 -2.27 6.62 -9.05
N THR A 17 -2.22 7.18 -10.26
CA THR A 17 -1.84 6.43 -11.47
C THR A 17 -0.41 5.91 -11.36
N PHE A 18 0.52 6.72 -10.85
CA PHE A 18 1.89 6.29 -10.62
C PHE A 18 1.96 5.15 -9.60
N ALA A 19 1.25 5.27 -8.47
CA ALA A 19 1.23 4.23 -7.44
C ALA A 19 0.62 2.93 -7.97
N ALA A 20 -0.46 3.00 -8.75
CA ALA A 20 -1.07 1.83 -9.40
C ALA A 20 -0.15 1.19 -10.45
N ALA A 21 0.49 2.00 -11.30
CA ALA A 21 1.43 1.52 -12.30
C ALA A 21 2.65 0.85 -11.66
N LEU A 22 3.25 1.49 -10.65
CA LEU A 22 4.37 0.95 -9.90
C LEU A 22 3.98 -0.34 -9.16
N GLY A 23 2.82 -0.32 -8.49
CA GLY A 23 2.26 -1.50 -7.83
C GLY A 23 2.07 -2.66 -8.79
N THR A 24 1.55 -2.39 -10.01
CA THR A 24 1.34 -3.42 -11.04
C THR A 24 2.67 -3.97 -11.56
N ALA A 25 3.66 -3.10 -11.83
CA ALA A 25 4.98 -3.52 -12.30
C ALA A 25 5.69 -4.40 -11.27
N VAL A 26 5.69 -3.99 -9.99
CA VAL A 26 6.29 -4.76 -8.90
C VAL A 26 5.54 -6.07 -8.67
N PHE A 27 4.21 -6.06 -8.76
CA PHE A 27 3.40 -7.27 -8.64
C PHE A 27 3.67 -8.26 -9.77
N ALA A 28 3.82 -7.80 -11.02
CA ALA A 28 4.20 -8.66 -12.14
C ALA A 28 5.57 -9.30 -11.92
N VAL A 29 6.56 -8.54 -11.42
CA VAL A 29 7.89 -9.08 -11.08
C VAL A 29 7.79 -10.11 -9.94
N TYR A 30 6.97 -9.83 -8.93
CA TYR A 30 6.71 -10.73 -7.82
C TYR A 30 6.10 -12.07 -8.29
N GLU A 31 5.06 -12.03 -9.12
CA GLU A 31 4.42 -13.22 -9.69
C GLU A 31 5.42 -14.04 -10.53
N LEU A 32 6.21 -13.39 -11.38
CA LEU A 32 7.26 -14.06 -12.15
C LEU A 32 8.31 -14.73 -11.26
N ALA A 33 8.72 -14.07 -10.16
CA ALA A 33 9.65 -14.63 -9.20
C ALA A 33 9.07 -15.84 -8.47
N MET A 34 7.80 -15.78 -8.07
CA MET A 34 7.10 -16.90 -7.42
C MET A 34 6.95 -18.09 -8.35
N MET A 35 6.59 -17.86 -9.62
CA MET A 35 6.58 -18.90 -10.65
C MET A 35 7.96 -19.54 -10.85
N ALA A 36 9.03 -18.74 -10.91
CA ALA A 36 10.39 -19.23 -11.05
C ALA A 36 10.85 -20.08 -9.84
N LEU A 37 10.34 -19.77 -8.65
CA LEU A 37 10.63 -20.51 -7.41
C LEU A 37 9.68 -21.69 -7.17
N GLY A 38 8.68 -21.92 -8.04
CA GLY A 38 7.66 -22.95 -7.87
C GLY A 38 6.70 -22.72 -6.69
N VAL A 39 6.71 -21.51 -6.12
CA VAL A 39 5.86 -21.15 -4.98
C VAL A 39 4.47 -20.80 -5.50
N HIS A 40 3.47 -21.54 -5.06
CA HIS A 40 2.07 -21.22 -5.35
C HIS A 40 1.55 -20.26 -4.28
N GLU A 41 1.58 -18.98 -4.61
CA GLU A 41 0.98 -17.94 -3.78
C GLU A 41 -0.55 -18.02 -3.80
N THR A 42 -1.17 -17.70 -2.66
CA THR A 42 -2.63 -17.58 -2.61
C THR A 42 -3.06 -16.25 -3.21
N THR A 43 -4.24 -16.19 -3.84
CA THR A 43 -4.81 -14.93 -4.35
C THR A 43 -4.89 -13.85 -3.26
N ARG A 44 -5.07 -14.26 -2.00
CA ARG A 44 -5.13 -13.35 -0.85
C ARG A 44 -3.77 -12.73 -0.54
N SER A 45 -2.69 -13.50 -0.52
CA SER A 45 -1.34 -13.01 -0.21
C SER A 45 -0.81 -12.11 -1.33
N GLY A 46 -1.04 -12.48 -2.60
CA GLY A 46 -0.72 -11.61 -3.74
C GLY A 46 -1.46 -10.27 -3.70
N LEU A 47 -2.76 -10.27 -3.37
CA LEU A 47 -3.55 -9.04 -3.27
C LEU A 47 -3.08 -8.14 -2.12
N LEU A 48 -2.74 -8.71 -0.96
CA LEU A 48 -2.15 -7.97 0.16
C LEU A 48 -0.80 -7.36 -0.20
N PHE A 49 0.05 -8.10 -0.92
CA PHE A 49 1.33 -7.61 -1.41
C PHE A 49 1.13 -6.43 -2.38
N PHE A 50 0.20 -6.54 -3.32
CA PHE A 50 -0.14 -5.47 -4.24
C PHE A 50 -0.62 -4.21 -3.51
N VAL A 51 -1.57 -4.34 -2.59
CA VAL A 51 -2.10 -3.22 -1.79
C VAL A 51 -0.99 -2.55 -0.97
N GLY A 52 -0.13 -3.34 -0.33
CA GLY A 52 1.02 -2.83 0.42
C GLY A 52 1.99 -2.05 -0.46
N THR A 53 2.23 -2.53 -1.68
CA THR A 53 3.12 -1.87 -2.65
C THR A 53 2.54 -0.55 -3.15
N VAL A 54 1.25 -0.53 -3.51
CA VAL A 54 0.55 0.69 -3.92
C VAL A 54 0.55 1.72 -2.79
N TRP A 55 0.29 1.28 -1.55
CA TRP A 55 0.34 2.16 -0.38
C TRP A 55 1.74 2.72 -0.14
N GLY A 56 2.79 1.90 -0.24
CA GLY A 56 4.18 2.34 -0.13
C GLY A 56 4.58 3.38 -1.17
N ALA A 57 4.10 3.22 -2.41
CA ALA A 57 4.34 4.20 -3.47
C ALA A 57 3.58 5.51 -3.22
N LEU A 58 2.34 5.41 -2.76
CA LEU A 58 1.46 6.57 -2.54
C LEU A 58 1.85 7.35 -1.28
N SER A 59 2.26 6.68 -0.20
CA SER A 59 2.56 7.28 1.11
C SER A 59 3.63 8.37 0.99
N ASN A 60 4.69 8.10 0.22
CA ASN A 60 5.76 9.07 -0.03
C ASN A 60 5.23 10.29 -0.81
N ARG A 61 4.33 10.09 -1.78
CA ARG A 61 3.76 11.17 -2.61
C ARG A 61 2.81 12.08 -1.83
N ILE A 62 2.15 11.55 -0.80
CA ILE A 62 1.30 12.34 0.10
C ILE A 62 2.07 12.96 1.28
N GLY A 63 3.40 12.80 1.33
CA GLY A 63 4.26 13.45 2.34
C GLY A 63 4.53 12.61 3.60
N ILE A 64 4.20 11.31 3.59
CA ILE A 64 4.61 10.39 4.65
C ILE A 64 6.02 9.90 4.34
N ASP A 65 7.01 10.63 4.85
CA ASP A 65 8.42 10.23 4.77
C ASP A 65 8.82 9.43 6.01
N LEU A 66 9.13 8.15 5.81
CA LEU A 66 9.54 7.23 6.88
C LEU A 66 10.88 7.59 7.53
N THR A 67 11.71 8.39 6.86
CA THR A 67 13.01 8.83 7.37
C THR A 67 12.88 10.06 8.28
N GLN A 68 11.81 10.84 8.10
CA GLN A 68 11.67 12.14 8.73
C GLN A 68 11.28 12.07 10.21
N SER A 69 10.39 11.15 10.59
CA SER A 69 9.94 11.07 11.99
C SER A 69 9.31 9.72 12.35
N TRP A 70 9.31 9.38 13.64
CA TRP A 70 8.57 8.22 14.15
C TRP A 70 7.06 8.37 13.95
N ARG A 71 6.53 9.61 13.97
CA ARG A 71 5.12 9.89 13.73
C ARG A 71 4.70 9.54 12.31
N ALA A 72 5.58 9.80 11.32
CA ALA A 72 5.36 9.37 9.94
C ALA A 72 5.36 7.84 9.81
N LYS A 73 6.23 7.13 10.55
CA LYS A 73 6.21 5.66 10.60
C LYS A 73 4.89 5.13 11.19
N VAL A 74 4.41 5.71 12.28
CA VAL A 74 3.11 5.32 12.88
C VAL A 74 1.97 5.61 11.91
N LEU A 75 1.96 6.77 11.27
CA LEU A 75 0.92 7.13 10.30
C LEU A 75 0.93 6.20 9.08
N PHE A 76 2.11 5.80 8.61
CA PHE A 76 2.27 4.81 7.55
C PHE A 76 1.66 3.46 7.94
N LEU A 77 1.97 2.97 9.14
CA LEU A 77 1.48 1.70 9.66
C LEU A 77 -0.03 1.70 9.85
N ILE A 78 -0.60 2.81 10.34
CA ILE A 78 -2.06 2.98 10.46
C ILE A 78 -2.70 2.89 9.08
N GLY A 79 -2.19 3.63 8.09
CA GLY A 79 -2.73 3.60 6.73
C GLY A 79 -2.63 2.22 6.08
N LEU A 80 -1.51 1.53 6.25
CA LEU A 80 -1.33 0.17 5.77
C LEU A 80 -2.30 -0.80 6.45
N GLY A 81 -2.40 -0.73 7.78
CA GLY A 81 -3.30 -1.56 8.57
C GLY A 81 -4.76 -1.36 8.15
N LEU A 82 -5.19 -0.12 7.95
CA LEU A 82 -6.53 0.19 7.45
C LEU A 82 -6.80 -0.40 6.07
N LEU A 83 -5.83 -0.31 5.15
CA LEU A 83 -5.99 -0.87 3.80
C LEU A 83 -6.00 -2.40 3.79
N VAL A 84 -5.25 -3.04 4.68
CA VAL A 84 -5.26 -4.50 4.85
C VAL A 84 -6.54 -4.99 5.55
N MET A 85 -7.06 -4.22 6.50
CA MET A 85 -8.27 -4.58 7.25
C MET A 85 -9.56 -4.23 6.50
N ALA A 86 -9.56 -3.24 5.61
CA ALA A 86 -10.76 -2.81 4.88
C ALA A 86 -11.45 -3.94 4.10
N PRO A 87 -10.74 -4.84 3.38
CA PRO A 87 -11.34 -6.03 2.77
C PRO A 87 -11.99 -6.96 3.81
N ALA A 88 -11.38 -7.12 4.99
CA ALA A 88 -11.93 -7.97 6.04
C ALA A 88 -13.23 -7.38 6.64
N ILE A 89 -13.28 -6.06 6.81
CA ILE A 89 -14.47 -5.35 7.29
C ILE A 89 -15.60 -5.43 6.25
N PHE A 90 -15.30 -5.24 4.95
CA PHE A 90 -16.31 -5.31 3.89
C PHE A 90 -16.94 -6.71 3.79
N VAL A 91 -16.15 -7.77 3.97
CA VAL A 91 -16.64 -9.16 3.97
C VAL A 91 -17.54 -9.47 5.18
N ILE A 92 -17.28 -8.86 6.34
CA ILE A 92 -18.12 -9.02 7.54
C ILE A 92 -19.43 -8.23 7.39
N SER A 93 -19.38 -7.07 6.76
CA SER A 93 -20.53 -6.16 6.62
C SER A 93 -21.51 -6.54 5.50
N ALA A 94 -21.07 -7.40 4.57
CA ALA A 94 -21.86 -7.88 3.44
C ALA A 94 -22.57 -9.23 3.70
N ARG A 95 -22.56 -9.71 4.94
CA ARG A 95 -23.32 -10.88 5.42
C ARG A 95 -24.46 -10.41 6.31
#